data_AF-A0A517L2I6-F1
#
_entry.id   AF-A0A517L2I6-F1
#
_cell.length_a   1.000
_cell.length_b   1.000
_cell.length_c   1.000
_cell.angle_alpha   90.00
_cell.angle_beta   90.00
_cell.angle_gamma   90.00
#
_symmetry.space_group_name_H-M   'P 1'
#
loop_
_entity.id
_entity.type
_entity.pdbx_description
1 polymer ?
#
loop_
_entity_poly.entity_id
_entity_poly.type
_entity_poly.pdbx_seq_one_letter_code
_entity_poly.pdbx_strand_id
1 'polypeptide(L)'
;MNLERSLTSNIGSIAMAIFKRPWTTRKELEEVRREEQRVRDELGHQKHLEWQREQDKRDLQERLKRETEKLARERQDRAEYEAKVKEQHEIQERNHREEKAKRDELLRQEQELRDQERRRALEQERRLQDEQPHQKVRAQQKRLARIQQLRTINPDSLYRLRELIRQRYALDVEIWSYRRVRRVDRGIVEDLMAKADAVLVEIQAMVTAWQGTEKLWTGPEWIKAQEIRDRLLADGKRQWLSNPPWNDE
;
A
#
# COMPACT_ATOMS: atom_id res chain seq x y z
N MET A 1 47.23 -66.41 -12.88
CA MET A 1 48.70 -66.54 -12.78
C MET A 1 48.99 -67.62 -11.74
N ASN A 2 49.01 -68.90 -12.11
CA ASN A 2 50.16 -69.68 -12.62
C ASN A 2 51.38 -69.79 -11.66
N LEU A 3 51.17 -70.21 -10.40
CA LEU A 3 52.28 -70.52 -9.47
C LEU A 3 52.11 -71.81 -8.63
N GLU A 4 51.07 -72.63 -8.82
CA GLU A 4 50.80 -73.78 -7.92
C GLU A 4 51.32 -75.16 -8.40
N ARG A 5 52.06 -75.24 -9.52
CA ARG A 5 52.44 -76.55 -10.12
C ARG A 5 53.90 -77.00 -9.92
N SER A 6 54.70 -76.37 -9.05
CA SER A 6 56.17 -76.62 -9.04
C SER A 6 56.78 -77.24 -7.76
N LEU A 7 56.01 -77.59 -6.72
CA LEU A 7 56.61 -77.98 -5.42
C LEU A 7 56.39 -79.43 -4.97
N THR A 8 55.72 -80.28 -5.75
CA THR A 8 55.56 -81.71 -5.40
C THR A 8 56.65 -82.62 -5.98
N SER A 9 57.62 -82.09 -6.73
CA SER A 9 58.59 -82.89 -7.49
C SER A 9 59.95 -83.13 -6.79
N ASN A 10 60.14 -82.75 -5.52
CA ASN A 10 61.46 -82.82 -4.87
C ASN A 10 61.52 -83.54 -3.51
N ILE A 11 60.44 -84.17 -3.05
CA ILE A 11 60.41 -84.93 -1.78
C ILE A 11 60.76 -86.43 -2.00
N GLY A 12 60.75 -86.90 -3.25
CA GLY A 12 61.03 -88.30 -3.58
C GLY A 12 62.51 -88.73 -3.64
N SER A 13 63.48 -87.80 -3.61
CA SER A 13 64.89 -88.13 -3.90
C SER A 13 65.81 -88.23 -2.67
N ILE A 14 65.33 -87.88 -1.47
CA ILE A 14 66.14 -87.92 -0.24
C ILE A 14 65.93 -89.24 0.54
N ALA A 15 64.87 -90.00 0.27
CA ALA A 15 64.53 -91.22 1.01
C ALA A 15 65.36 -92.48 0.62
N MET A 16 66.24 -92.43 -0.39
CA MET A 16 66.99 -93.60 -0.88
C MET A 16 68.50 -93.60 -0.60
N ALA A 17 69.03 -92.65 0.18
CA ALA A 17 70.47 -92.56 0.47
C ALA A 17 70.87 -92.90 1.93
N ILE A 18 70.02 -93.56 2.71
CA ILE A 18 70.27 -93.94 4.12
C ILE A 18 70.19 -95.46 4.28
N PHE A 19 71.05 -96.23 3.61
CA PHE A 19 71.18 -97.66 3.86
C PHE A 19 72.60 -98.16 3.57
N LYS A 20 73.57 -97.64 4.33
CA LYS A 20 74.92 -98.20 4.61
C LYS A 20 75.73 -97.20 5.44
N ARG A 21 75.34 -97.02 6.71
CA ARG A 21 76.23 -96.48 7.75
C ARG A 21 76.28 -97.50 8.91
N PRO A 22 77.46 -97.80 9.48
CA PRO A 22 77.60 -98.74 10.59
C PRO A 22 77.07 -98.09 11.87
N TRP A 23 76.31 -98.85 12.67
CA TRP A 23 75.94 -98.62 14.07
C TRP A 23 76.20 -97.20 14.58
N THR A 24 75.23 -96.31 14.38
CA THR A 24 75.26 -94.98 14.97
C THR A 24 75.36 -95.10 16.48
N THR A 25 76.31 -94.39 17.07
CA THR A 25 76.44 -94.38 18.52
C THR A 25 75.20 -93.70 19.12
N ARG A 26 74.73 -94.14 20.29
CA ARG A 26 73.57 -93.56 21.01
C ARG A 26 73.59 -92.01 21.05
N LYS A 27 74.79 -91.41 21.02
CA LYS A 27 75.02 -89.95 20.93
C LYS A 27 74.50 -89.32 19.63
N GLU A 28 74.70 -89.94 18.47
CA GLU A 28 74.26 -89.38 17.17
C GLU A 28 72.73 -89.39 17.03
N LEU A 29 72.06 -90.41 17.60
CA LEU A 29 70.60 -90.48 17.67
C LEU A 29 70.01 -89.42 18.62
N GLU A 30 70.71 -89.10 19.70
CA GLU A 30 70.35 -88.00 20.60
C GLU A 30 70.59 -86.63 19.95
N GLU A 31 71.63 -86.45 19.15
CA GLU A 31 71.87 -85.24 18.36
C GLU A 31 70.82 -85.04 17.28
N VAL A 32 70.46 -86.08 16.51
CA VAL A 32 69.36 -85.99 15.53
C VAL A 32 68.04 -85.63 16.20
N ARG A 33 67.73 -86.19 17.37
CA ARG A 33 66.52 -85.81 18.12
C ARG A 33 66.55 -84.36 18.62
N ARG A 34 67.71 -83.86 19.05
CA ARG A 34 67.86 -82.45 19.44
C ARG A 34 67.71 -81.53 18.23
N GLU A 35 68.25 -81.91 17.08
CA GLU A 35 68.13 -81.17 15.83
C GLU A 35 66.68 -81.18 15.32
N GLU A 36 66.01 -82.33 15.34
CA GLU A 36 64.58 -82.46 15.01
C GLU A 36 63.71 -81.62 15.95
N GLN A 37 64.03 -81.57 17.24
CA GLN A 37 63.33 -80.74 18.21
C GLN A 37 63.56 -79.25 17.92
N ARG A 38 64.80 -78.82 17.61
CA ARG A 38 65.11 -77.45 17.19
C ARG A 38 64.36 -77.05 15.93
N VAL A 39 64.38 -77.90 14.89
CA VAL A 39 63.66 -77.65 13.63
C VAL A 39 62.14 -77.60 13.89
N ARG A 40 61.61 -78.42 14.79
CA ARG A 40 60.19 -78.37 15.18
C ARG A 40 59.84 -77.07 15.90
N ASP A 41 60.70 -76.63 16.82
CA ASP A 41 60.50 -75.39 17.58
C ASP A 41 60.66 -74.16 16.67
N GLU A 42 61.63 -74.15 15.75
CA GLU A 42 61.83 -73.13 14.72
C GLU A 42 60.66 -73.07 13.73
N LEU A 43 60.17 -74.22 13.26
CA LEU A 43 58.98 -74.30 12.41
C LEU A 43 57.73 -73.84 13.16
N GLY A 44 57.60 -74.18 14.44
CA GLY A 44 56.54 -73.68 15.32
C GLY A 44 56.60 -72.16 15.46
N HIS A 45 57.80 -71.60 15.65
CA HIS A 45 58.02 -70.17 15.74
C HIS A 45 57.71 -69.46 14.41
N GLN A 46 58.16 -70.01 13.26
CA GLN A 46 57.84 -69.49 11.94
C GLN A 46 56.33 -69.49 11.67
N LYS A 47 55.64 -70.61 11.95
CA LYS A 47 54.19 -70.69 11.81
C LYS A 47 53.47 -69.68 12.72
N HIS A 48 53.96 -69.47 13.93
CA HIS A 48 53.43 -68.45 14.84
C HIS A 48 53.62 -67.04 14.28
N LEU A 49 54.79 -66.72 13.73
CA LEU A 49 55.07 -65.44 13.09
C LEU A 49 54.23 -65.21 11.83
N GLU A 50 54.05 -66.23 10.99
CA GLU A 50 53.18 -66.16 9.82
C GLU A 50 51.72 -65.93 10.22
N TRP A 51 51.26 -66.66 11.24
CA TRP A 51 49.94 -66.47 11.81
C TRP A 51 49.75 -65.06 12.37
N GLN A 52 50.74 -64.52 13.10
CA GLN A 52 50.73 -63.12 13.58
C GLN A 52 50.65 -62.12 12.42
N ARG A 53 51.47 -62.29 11.38
CA ARG A 53 51.43 -61.42 10.18
C ARG A 53 50.09 -61.48 9.47
N GLU A 54 49.45 -62.64 9.43
CA GLU A 54 48.14 -62.80 8.82
C GLU A 54 47.05 -62.12 9.66
N GLN A 55 47.12 -62.22 10.99
CA GLN A 55 46.25 -61.46 11.89
C GLN A 55 46.45 -59.95 11.70
N ASP A 56 47.68 -59.46 11.73
CA ASP A 56 47.98 -58.04 11.50
C ASP A 56 47.46 -57.54 10.14
N LYS A 57 47.58 -58.37 9.10
CA LYS A 57 47.07 -58.05 7.76
C LYS A 57 45.54 -57.99 7.75
N ARG A 58 44.85 -58.91 8.44
CA ARG A 58 43.38 -58.89 8.57
C ARG A 58 42.92 -57.67 9.35
N ASP A 59 43.58 -57.35 10.46
CA ASP A 59 43.31 -56.18 11.28
C ASP A 59 43.52 -54.89 10.49
N LEU A 60 44.60 -54.80 9.70
CA LEU A 60 44.86 -53.66 8.84
C LEU A 60 43.79 -53.52 7.75
N GLN A 61 43.39 -54.63 7.11
CA GLN A 61 42.31 -54.63 6.13
C GLN A 61 40.97 -54.21 6.74
N GLU A 62 40.67 -54.67 7.95
CA GLU A 62 39.45 -54.28 8.65
C GLU A 62 39.46 -52.81 9.05
N ARG A 63 40.60 -52.28 9.53
CA ARG A 63 40.79 -50.86 9.81
C ARG A 63 40.58 -50.02 8.55
N LEU A 64 41.22 -50.39 7.44
CA LEU A 64 41.03 -49.70 6.14
C LEU A 64 39.57 -49.74 5.70
N LYS A 65 38.90 -50.89 5.83
CA LYS A 65 37.48 -51.01 5.50
C LYS A 65 36.63 -50.06 6.35
N ARG A 66 36.82 -50.04 7.67
CA ARG A 66 36.12 -49.13 8.58
C ARG A 66 36.39 -47.66 8.25
N GLU A 67 37.62 -47.31 7.90
CA GLU A 67 37.98 -45.94 7.48
C GLU A 67 37.30 -45.56 6.15
N THR A 68 37.29 -46.45 5.17
CA THR A 68 36.60 -46.20 3.89
C THR A 68 35.09 -46.07 4.05
N GLU A 69 34.47 -46.90 4.89
CA GLU A 69 33.04 -46.80 5.22
C GLU A 69 32.73 -45.51 5.96
N LYS A 70 33.57 -45.09 6.90
CA LYS A 70 33.43 -43.82 7.60
C LYS A 70 33.52 -42.64 6.65
N LEU A 71 34.52 -42.62 5.76
CA LEU A 71 34.66 -41.58 4.73
C LEU A 71 33.47 -41.58 3.75
N ALA A 72 32.93 -42.75 3.41
CA ALA A 72 31.75 -42.85 2.55
C ALA A 72 30.51 -42.24 3.23
N ARG A 73 30.30 -42.52 4.52
CA ARG A 73 29.20 -41.92 5.31
C ARG A 73 29.36 -40.40 5.42
N GLU A 74 30.55 -39.92 5.77
CA GLU A 74 30.82 -38.47 5.84
C GLU A 74 30.58 -37.77 4.51
N ARG A 75 30.88 -38.42 3.37
CA ARG A 75 30.57 -37.88 2.04
C ARG A 75 29.07 -37.85 1.76
N GLN A 76 28.33 -38.89 2.15
CA GLN A 76 26.87 -38.93 2.02
C GLN A 76 26.21 -37.84 2.86
N ASP A 77 26.60 -37.72 4.13
CA ASP A 77 26.05 -36.70 5.04
C ASP A 77 26.31 -35.28 4.53
N ARG A 78 27.52 -35.02 4.01
CA ARG A 78 27.85 -33.73 3.39
C ARG A 78 27.01 -33.46 2.14
N ALA A 79 26.86 -34.46 1.27
CA ALA A 79 26.04 -34.32 0.06
C ALA A 79 24.56 -34.06 0.39
N GLU A 80 24.00 -34.75 1.40
CA GLU A 80 22.64 -34.52 1.87
C GLU A 80 22.48 -33.12 2.50
N TYR A 81 23.46 -32.67 3.28
CA TYR A 81 23.46 -31.33 3.85
C TYR A 81 23.49 -30.26 2.76
N GLU A 82 24.40 -30.39 1.79
CA GLU A 82 24.50 -29.48 0.65
C GLU A 82 23.21 -29.45 -0.18
N ALA A 83 22.58 -30.61 -0.41
CA ALA A 83 21.30 -30.70 -1.10
C ALA A 83 20.18 -29.94 -0.35
N LYS A 84 20.09 -30.11 0.98
CA LYS A 84 19.10 -29.40 1.82
C LYS A 84 19.33 -27.88 1.82
N VAL A 85 20.59 -27.45 1.90
CA VAL A 85 20.93 -26.01 1.83
C VAL A 85 20.55 -25.42 0.48
N LYS A 86 20.84 -26.14 -0.61
CA LYS A 86 20.46 -25.72 -1.96
C LYS A 86 18.94 -25.63 -2.13
N GLU A 87 18.20 -26.62 -1.65
CA GLU A 87 16.73 -26.62 -1.67
C GLU A 87 16.15 -25.42 -0.89
N GLN A 88 16.67 -25.14 0.31
CA GLN A 88 16.25 -23.96 1.08
C GLN A 88 16.53 -22.66 0.35
N HIS A 89 17.69 -22.54 -0.31
CA HIS A 89 18.04 -21.37 -1.09
C HIS A 89 17.09 -21.19 -2.30
N GLU A 90 16.77 -22.26 -3.01
CA GLU A 90 15.81 -22.22 -4.12
C GLU A 90 14.40 -21.80 -3.67
N ILE A 91 13.96 -22.28 -2.49
CA ILE A 91 12.69 -21.85 -1.89
C ILE A 91 12.73 -20.36 -1.54
N GLN A 92 13.83 -19.87 -0.96
CA GLN A 92 13.98 -18.45 -0.63
C GLN A 92 13.96 -17.56 -1.88
N GLU A 93 14.68 -17.96 -2.94
CA GLU A 93 14.64 -17.23 -4.21
C GLU A 93 13.25 -17.21 -4.83
N ARG A 94 12.54 -18.34 -4.80
CA ARG A 94 11.18 -18.42 -5.31
C ARG A 94 10.24 -17.49 -4.56
N ASN A 95 10.29 -17.52 -3.23
CA ASN A 95 9.49 -16.64 -2.38
C ASN A 95 9.81 -15.16 -2.67
N HIS A 96 11.09 -14.81 -2.80
CA HIS A 96 11.51 -13.45 -3.14
C HIS A 96 10.98 -12.99 -4.50
N ARG A 97 11.01 -13.87 -5.52
CA ARG A 97 10.46 -13.57 -6.84
C ARG A 97 8.94 -13.39 -6.79
N GLU A 98 8.24 -14.24 -6.05
CA GLU A 98 6.78 -14.13 -5.86
C GLU A 98 6.39 -12.85 -5.11
N GLU A 99 7.12 -12.47 -4.05
CA GLU A 99 6.92 -11.21 -3.33
C GLU A 99 7.17 -10.00 -4.21
N LYS A 100 8.24 -10.01 -5.00
CA LYS A 100 8.53 -8.95 -5.95
C LYS A 100 7.41 -8.80 -6.99
N ALA A 101 6.95 -9.91 -7.56
CA ALA A 101 5.84 -9.91 -8.51
C ALA A 101 4.54 -9.35 -7.90
N LYS A 102 4.21 -9.73 -6.65
CA LYS A 102 3.05 -9.18 -5.93
C LYS A 102 3.19 -7.68 -5.68
N ARG A 103 4.39 -7.22 -5.32
CA ARG A 103 4.66 -5.80 -5.11
C ARG A 103 4.51 -4.99 -6.39
N ASP A 104 5.04 -5.49 -7.51
CA ASP A 104 4.94 -4.84 -8.81
C ASP A 104 3.48 -4.79 -9.29
N GLU A 105 2.69 -5.83 -9.03
CA GLU A 105 1.26 -5.87 -9.33
C GLU A 105 0.45 -4.86 -8.51
N LEU A 106 0.72 -4.76 -7.20
CA LEU A 106 0.09 -3.74 -6.34
C LEU A 106 0.40 -2.31 -6.80
N LEU A 107 1.63 -2.04 -7.23
CA LEU A 107 2.02 -0.74 -7.77
C LEU A 107 1.26 -0.40 -9.05
N ARG A 108 1.04 -1.38 -9.93
CA ARG A 108 0.21 -1.19 -11.14
C ARG A 108 -1.23 -0.86 -10.80
N GLN A 109 -1.83 -1.59 -9.86
CA GLN A 109 -3.20 -1.33 -9.40
C GLN A 109 -3.34 0.07 -8.78
N GLU A 110 -2.36 0.50 -7.99
CA GLU A 110 -2.35 1.85 -7.41
C GLU A 110 -2.25 2.93 -8.49
N GLN A 111 -1.41 2.72 -9.51
CA GLN A 111 -1.30 3.64 -10.65
C GLN A 111 -2.62 3.72 -11.44
N GLU A 112 -3.27 2.59 -11.71
CA GLU A 112 -4.56 2.57 -12.40
C GLU A 112 -5.65 3.32 -11.62
N LEU A 113 -5.71 3.16 -10.30
CA LEU A 113 -6.66 3.89 -9.46
C LEU A 113 -6.39 5.40 -9.48
N ARG A 114 -5.13 5.82 -9.39
CA ARG A 114 -4.74 7.24 -9.51
C ARG A 114 -5.13 7.83 -10.87
N ASP A 115 -4.94 7.07 -11.94
CA ASP A 115 -5.32 7.50 -13.28
C ASP A 115 -6.85 7.59 -13.45
N GLN A 116 -7.61 6.66 -12.85
CA GLN A 116 -9.07 6.74 -12.82
C GLN A 116 -9.56 7.95 -12.04
N GLU A 117 -8.99 8.24 -10.87
CA GLU A 117 -9.32 9.42 -10.07
C GLU A 117 -9.01 10.71 -10.84
N ARG A 118 -7.85 10.78 -11.49
CA ARG A 118 -7.47 11.92 -12.33
C ARG A 118 -8.45 12.13 -13.48
N ARG A 119 -8.90 11.06 -14.14
CA ARG A 119 -9.93 11.13 -15.19
C ARG A 119 -11.25 11.66 -14.67
N ARG A 120 -11.71 11.17 -13.50
CA ARG A 120 -12.95 11.65 -12.86
C ARG A 120 -12.86 13.13 -12.47
N ALA A 121 -11.73 13.56 -11.93
CA ALA A 121 -11.51 14.96 -11.56
C ALA A 121 -11.56 15.88 -12.79
N LEU A 122 -10.88 15.49 -13.89
CA LEU A 122 -10.92 16.24 -15.15
C LEU A 122 -12.33 16.30 -15.75
N GLU A 123 -13.12 15.22 -15.64
CA GLU A 123 -14.50 15.21 -16.10
C GLU A 123 -15.39 16.14 -15.26
N GLN A 124 -15.25 16.14 -13.93
CA GLN A 124 -15.97 17.05 -13.04
C GLN A 124 -15.62 18.51 -13.34
N GLU A 125 -14.34 18.82 -13.55
CA GLU A 125 -13.89 20.16 -13.91
C GLU A 125 -14.51 20.63 -15.24
N ARG A 126 -14.54 19.76 -16.26
CA ARG A 126 -15.22 20.04 -17.53
C ARG A 126 -16.70 20.33 -17.35
N ARG A 127 -17.41 19.53 -16.55
CA ARG A 127 -18.84 19.75 -16.25
C ARG A 127 -19.06 21.12 -15.59
N LEU A 128 -18.22 21.50 -14.64
CA LEU A 128 -18.31 22.80 -13.99
C LEU A 128 -18.04 23.95 -14.97
N GLN A 129 -17.07 23.79 -15.87
CA GLN A 129 -16.79 24.78 -16.93
C GLN A 129 -17.97 24.92 -17.90
N ASP A 130 -18.62 23.82 -18.28
CA ASP A 130 -19.78 23.81 -19.18
C ASP A 130 -21.05 24.39 -18.51
N GLU A 131 -21.21 24.23 -17.19
CA GLU A 131 -22.36 24.77 -16.46
C GLU A 131 -22.28 26.28 -16.22
N GLN A 132 -21.08 26.85 -16.06
CA GLN A 132 -20.90 28.28 -15.83
C GLN A 132 -21.58 29.20 -16.86
N PRO A 133 -21.45 28.98 -18.19
CA PRO A 133 -22.13 29.82 -19.18
C PRO A 133 -23.66 29.70 -19.09
N HIS A 134 -24.19 28.49 -18.87
CA HIS A 134 -25.63 28.29 -18.71
C HIS A 134 -26.18 28.99 -17.48
N GLN A 135 -25.44 28.99 -16.37
CA GLN A 135 -25.83 29.72 -15.16
C GLN A 135 -25.84 31.24 -15.40
N LYS A 136 -24.82 31.79 -16.09
CA LYS A 136 -24.76 33.21 -16.43
C LYS A 136 -25.91 33.63 -17.34
N VAL A 137 -26.20 32.85 -18.39
CA VAL A 137 -27.31 33.10 -19.32
C VAL A 137 -28.65 33.03 -18.57
N ARG A 138 -28.86 32.01 -17.73
CA ARG A 138 -30.10 31.87 -16.94
C ARG A 138 -30.27 33.02 -15.94
N ALA A 139 -29.19 33.45 -15.28
CA ALA A 139 -29.22 34.60 -14.38
C ALA A 139 -29.54 35.91 -15.12
N GLN A 140 -28.94 36.11 -16.30
CA GLN A 140 -29.22 37.27 -17.14
C GLN A 140 -30.66 37.28 -17.64
N GLN A 141 -31.18 36.14 -18.11
CA GLN A 141 -32.58 36.00 -18.51
C GLN A 141 -33.55 36.28 -17.35
N LYS A 142 -33.29 35.73 -16.16
CA LYS A 142 -34.08 36.04 -14.96
C LYS A 142 -34.04 37.52 -14.60
N ARG A 143 -32.88 38.17 -14.72
CA ARG A 143 -32.72 39.61 -14.48
C ARG A 143 -33.52 40.43 -15.48
N LEU A 144 -33.47 40.08 -16.77
CA LEU A 144 -34.24 40.75 -17.81
C LEU A 144 -35.75 40.55 -17.62
N ALA A 145 -36.19 39.33 -17.31
CA ALA A 145 -37.59 39.03 -17.00
C ALA A 145 -38.08 39.82 -15.78
N ARG A 146 -37.26 39.93 -14.72
CA ARG A 146 -37.60 40.77 -13.55
C ARG A 146 -37.72 42.25 -13.93
N ILE A 147 -36.82 42.77 -14.75
CA ILE A 147 -36.89 44.16 -15.24
C ILE A 147 -38.16 44.38 -16.07
N GLN A 148 -38.52 43.44 -16.94
CA GLN A 148 -39.75 43.52 -17.74
C GLN A 148 -41.00 43.50 -16.85
N GLN A 149 -41.06 42.61 -15.86
CA GLN A 149 -42.16 42.56 -14.89
C GLN A 149 -42.29 43.86 -14.08
N LEU A 150 -41.18 44.51 -13.74
CA LEU A 150 -41.19 45.80 -13.04
C LEU A 150 -41.67 46.95 -13.93
N ARG A 151 -41.54 46.85 -15.26
CA ARG A 151 -42.02 47.87 -16.22
C ARG A 151 -43.51 47.76 -16.52
N THR A 152 -44.09 46.56 -16.42
CA THR A 152 -45.53 46.37 -16.60
C THR A 152 -46.27 46.81 -15.34
N ILE A 153 -46.99 47.93 -15.43
CA ILE A 153 -47.88 48.40 -14.36
C ILE A 153 -49.13 47.52 -14.35
N ASN A 154 -49.08 46.49 -13.52
CA ASN A 154 -50.21 45.65 -13.17
C ASN A 154 -50.69 46.06 -11.76
N PRO A 155 -52.00 46.07 -11.43
CA PRO A 155 -52.50 46.10 -10.05
C PRO A 155 -51.67 45.33 -9.03
N ASP A 156 -51.16 44.14 -9.39
CA ASP A 156 -50.28 43.33 -8.53
C ASP A 156 -48.97 44.05 -8.15
N SER A 157 -48.41 44.87 -9.05
CA SER A 157 -47.21 45.66 -8.79
C SER A 157 -47.46 46.74 -7.74
N LEU A 158 -48.65 47.36 -7.75
CA LEU A 158 -49.05 48.35 -6.74
C LEU A 158 -49.31 47.70 -5.38
N TYR A 159 -49.95 46.53 -5.38
CA TYR A 159 -50.13 45.74 -4.16
C TYR A 159 -48.78 45.35 -3.56
N ARG A 160 -47.86 44.87 -4.40
CA ARG A 160 -46.49 44.54 -3.99
C ARG A 160 -45.74 45.74 -3.44
N LEU A 161 -45.83 46.91 -4.09
CA LEU A 161 -45.22 48.14 -3.58
C LEU A 161 -45.76 48.48 -2.18
N ARG A 162 -47.08 48.40 -1.99
CA ARG A 162 -47.71 48.61 -0.69
C ARG A 162 -47.15 47.65 0.36
N GLU A 163 -47.01 46.38 0.02
CA GLU A 163 -46.48 45.38 0.95
C GLU A 163 -45.01 45.63 1.29
N LEU A 164 -44.17 45.99 0.30
CA LEU A 164 -42.78 46.38 0.55
C LEU A 164 -42.68 47.58 1.49
N ILE A 165 -43.55 48.59 1.33
CA ILE A 165 -43.60 49.76 2.22
C ILE A 165 -43.96 49.33 3.64
N ARG A 166 -44.96 48.45 3.81
CA ARG A 166 -45.34 47.91 5.13
C ARG A 166 -44.20 47.11 5.75
N GLN A 167 -43.54 46.27 4.97
CA GLN A 167 -42.41 45.47 5.40
C GLN A 167 -41.24 46.36 5.83
N ARG A 168 -40.90 47.40 5.05
CA ARG A 168 -39.85 48.36 5.41
C ARG A 168 -40.18 49.04 6.73
N TYR A 169 -41.41 49.52 6.90
CA TYR A 169 -41.83 50.16 8.13
C TYR A 169 -41.77 49.20 9.34
N ALA A 170 -42.19 47.95 9.16
CA ALA A 170 -42.10 46.94 10.22
C ALA A 170 -40.64 46.69 10.64
N LEU A 171 -39.73 46.54 9.67
CA LEU A 171 -38.30 46.39 9.92
C LEU A 171 -37.71 47.65 10.59
N ASP A 172 -38.08 48.84 10.14
CA ASP A 172 -37.62 50.10 10.74
C ASP A 172 -38.03 50.21 12.21
N VAL A 173 -39.27 49.84 12.54
CA VAL A 173 -39.78 49.80 13.92
C VAL A 173 -39.03 48.76 14.75
N GLU A 174 -38.79 47.58 14.19
CA GLU A 174 -38.06 46.50 14.85
C GLU A 174 -36.61 46.91 15.14
N ILE A 175 -35.88 47.42 14.13
CA ILE A 175 -34.51 47.93 14.29
C ILE A 175 -34.47 49.06 15.33
N TRP A 176 -35.44 49.98 15.29
CA TRP A 176 -35.52 51.08 16.25
C TRP A 176 -35.73 50.62 17.69
N SER A 177 -36.44 49.51 17.89
CA SER A 177 -36.60 48.89 19.21
C SER A 177 -35.25 48.43 19.81
N TYR A 178 -34.25 48.16 18.96
CA TYR A 178 -32.90 47.74 19.33
C TYR A 178 -31.89 48.90 19.48
N ARG A 179 -32.32 50.16 19.58
CA ARG A 179 -31.40 51.32 19.70
C ARG A 179 -30.40 51.28 20.87
N ARG A 180 -30.64 50.45 21.89
CA ARG A 180 -29.75 50.25 23.05
C ARG A 180 -29.27 48.80 23.17
N VAL A 181 -29.15 48.11 22.04
CA VAL A 181 -28.73 46.71 21.97
C VAL A 181 -27.30 46.53 22.48
N ARG A 182 -27.07 45.43 23.21
CA ARG A 182 -25.72 45.06 23.66
C ARG A 182 -24.88 44.68 22.44
N ARG A 183 -23.55 44.85 22.55
CA ARG A 183 -22.62 44.55 21.44
C ARG A 183 -22.76 43.13 20.88
N VAL A 184 -23.07 42.15 21.75
CA VAL A 184 -23.23 40.74 21.38
C VAL A 184 -24.43 40.49 20.46
N ASP A 185 -25.51 41.26 20.59
CA ASP A 185 -26.75 41.06 19.81
C ASP A 185 -26.77 41.94 18.54
N ARG A 186 -25.73 42.74 18.29
CA ARG A 186 -25.65 43.62 17.11
C ARG A 186 -25.72 42.86 15.79
N GLY A 187 -25.17 41.64 15.71
CA GLY A 187 -25.22 40.85 14.48
C GLY A 187 -26.66 40.57 14.01
N ILE A 188 -27.58 40.35 14.95
CA ILE A 188 -29.01 40.15 14.62
C ILE A 188 -29.61 41.44 14.05
N VAL A 189 -29.26 42.58 14.64
CA VAL A 189 -29.75 43.88 14.19
C VAL A 189 -29.16 44.24 12.83
N GLU A 190 -27.87 43.96 12.59
CA GLU A 190 -27.20 44.15 11.30
C GLU A 190 -27.89 43.37 10.18
N ASP A 191 -28.30 42.13 10.43
CA ASP A 191 -29.09 41.33 9.48
C ASP A 191 -30.44 41.97 9.16
N LEU A 192 -31.13 42.52 10.17
CA LEU A 192 -32.39 43.25 9.97
C LEU A 192 -32.17 44.54 9.18
N MET A 193 -31.09 45.26 9.46
CA MET A 193 -30.70 46.49 8.76
C MET A 193 -30.41 46.21 7.29
N ALA A 194 -29.65 45.15 6.99
CA ALA A 194 -29.38 44.73 5.62
C ALA A 194 -30.66 44.36 4.87
N LYS A 195 -31.60 43.67 5.52
CA LYS A 195 -32.93 43.38 4.94
C LYS A 195 -33.73 44.66 4.68
N ALA A 196 -33.76 45.58 5.64
CA ALA A 196 -34.47 46.84 5.49
C ALA A 196 -33.92 47.65 4.32
N ASP A 197 -32.60 47.77 4.21
CA ASP A 197 -31.94 48.50 3.12
C ASP A 197 -32.16 47.82 1.77
N ALA A 198 -32.15 46.49 1.71
CA ALA A 198 -32.53 45.75 0.50
C ALA A 198 -33.98 46.03 0.07
N VAL A 199 -34.93 46.07 1.02
CA VAL A 199 -36.35 46.41 0.74
C VAL A 199 -36.46 47.85 0.23
N LEU A 200 -35.72 48.80 0.80
CA LEU A 200 -35.71 50.20 0.34
C LEU A 200 -35.19 50.31 -1.10
N VAL A 201 -34.10 49.61 -1.43
CA VAL A 201 -33.57 49.56 -2.81
C VAL A 201 -34.61 48.97 -3.77
N GLU A 202 -35.36 47.95 -3.36
CA GLU A 202 -36.42 47.36 -4.18
C GLU A 202 -37.60 48.33 -4.40
N ILE A 203 -38.03 49.05 -3.37
CA ILE A 203 -39.03 50.13 -3.47
C ILE A 203 -38.56 51.19 -4.48
N GLN A 204 -37.33 51.68 -4.32
CA GLN A 204 -36.75 52.71 -5.20
C GLN A 204 -36.65 52.23 -6.64
N ALA A 205 -36.20 51.01 -6.87
CA ALA A 205 -36.12 50.41 -8.20
C ALA A 205 -37.50 50.28 -8.87
N MET A 206 -38.53 49.89 -8.11
CA MET A 206 -39.89 49.75 -8.62
C MET A 206 -40.48 51.10 -9.05
N VAL A 207 -40.36 52.14 -8.22
CA VAL A 207 -40.90 53.47 -8.55
C VAL A 207 -40.08 54.18 -9.63
N THR A 208 -38.78 53.90 -9.73
CA THR A 208 -37.95 54.42 -10.83
C THR A 208 -38.34 53.78 -12.17
N ALA A 209 -38.72 52.50 -12.17
CA ALA A 209 -39.18 51.80 -13.37
C ALA A 209 -40.50 52.37 -13.95
N TRP A 210 -41.23 53.20 -13.20
CA TRP A 210 -42.40 53.92 -13.70
C TRP A 210 -42.03 55.07 -14.66
N GLN A 211 -40.78 55.55 -14.65
CA GLN A 211 -40.34 56.56 -15.63
C GLN A 211 -40.40 55.98 -17.05
N GLY A 212 -41.01 56.71 -18.00
CA GLY A 212 -41.19 56.24 -19.37
C GLY A 212 -42.43 55.36 -19.58
N THR A 213 -43.26 55.19 -18.53
CA THR A 213 -44.52 54.44 -18.60
C THR A 213 -45.76 55.35 -18.57
N GLU A 214 -45.61 56.64 -18.83
CA GLU A 214 -46.65 57.68 -18.73
C GLU A 214 -47.94 57.28 -19.47
N LYS A 215 -47.79 56.61 -20.62
CA LYS A 215 -48.88 56.16 -21.48
C LYS A 215 -49.75 55.05 -20.87
N LEU A 216 -49.27 54.38 -19.82
CA LEU A 216 -50.00 53.30 -19.15
C LEU A 216 -50.95 53.81 -18.06
N TRP A 217 -50.90 55.10 -17.73
CA TRP A 217 -51.71 55.72 -16.68
C TRP A 217 -52.73 56.67 -17.27
N THR A 218 -53.84 56.87 -16.57
CA THR A 218 -54.67 58.06 -16.81
C THR A 218 -53.96 59.30 -16.26
N GLY A 219 -54.26 60.49 -16.79
CA GLY A 219 -53.65 61.75 -16.35
C GLY A 219 -53.69 61.96 -14.82
N PRO A 220 -54.86 61.81 -14.16
CA PRO A 220 -54.96 61.93 -12.70
C PRO A 220 -54.18 60.87 -11.91
N GLU A 221 -54.12 59.63 -12.41
CA GLU A 221 -53.35 58.56 -11.76
C GLU A 221 -51.85 58.81 -11.89
N TRP A 222 -51.39 59.32 -13.04
CA TRP A 222 -49.99 59.63 -13.26
C TRP A 222 -49.49 60.71 -12.31
N ILE A 223 -50.28 61.77 -12.07
CA ILE A 223 -49.94 62.82 -11.10
C ILE A 223 -49.72 62.22 -9.72
N LYS A 224 -50.63 61.35 -9.25
CA LYS A 224 -50.48 60.66 -7.96
C LYS A 224 -49.27 59.72 -7.94
N ALA A 225 -49.01 59.00 -9.02
CA ALA A 225 -47.85 58.13 -9.14
C ALA A 225 -46.54 58.92 -9.06
N GLN A 226 -46.48 60.11 -9.67
CA GLN A 226 -45.37 61.04 -9.56
C GLN A 226 -45.18 61.52 -8.12
N GLU A 227 -46.24 61.97 -7.44
CA GLU A 227 -46.17 62.38 -6.03
C GLU A 227 -45.62 61.26 -5.12
N ILE A 228 -46.12 60.04 -5.30
CA ILE A 228 -45.65 58.86 -4.54
C ILE A 228 -44.18 58.58 -4.84
N ARG A 229 -43.79 58.59 -6.12
CA ARG A 229 -42.40 58.38 -6.53
C ARG A 229 -41.49 59.43 -5.94
N ASP A 230 -41.83 60.69 -6.07
CA ASP A 230 -40.99 61.80 -5.61
C ASP A 230 -40.83 61.74 -4.08
N ARG A 231 -41.90 61.40 -3.34
CA ARG A 231 -41.81 61.14 -1.90
C ARG A 231 -40.93 59.93 -1.56
N LEU A 232 -41.02 58.84 -2.33
CA LEU A 232 -40.24 57.61 -2.11
C LEU A 232 -38.79 57.71 -2.60
N LEU A 233 -38.46 58.65 -3.49
CA LEU A 233 -37.10 58.94 -3.93
C LEU A 233 -36.46 60.13 -3.20
N ALA A 234 -37.24 60.96 -2.51
CA ALA A 234 -36.72 62.07 -1.73
C ALA A 234 -35.59 61.65 -0.78
N ASP A 235 -34.56 62.48 -0.68
CA ASP A 235 -33.44 62.27 0.23
C ASP A 235 -33.89 62.33 1.70
N GLY A 236 -33.01 61.92 2.61
CA GLY A 236 -33.28 61.91 4.06
C GLY A 236 -33.91 60.62 4.59
N LYS A 237 -34.18 59.63 3.72
CA LYS A 237 -34.50 58.27 4.17
C LYS A 237 -33.25 57.64 4.77
N ARG A 238 -33.38 57.08 5.96
CA ARG A 238 -32.26 56.46 6.66
C ARG A 238 -31.85 55.14 6.00
N GLN A 239 -30.60 55.04 5.59
CA GLN A 239 -29.95 53.76 5.28
C GLN A 239 -29.35 53.23 6.58
N TRP A 240 -29.86 52.12 7.07
CA TRP A 240 -29.50 51.65 8.40
C TRP A 240 -28.04 51.22 8.46
N LEU A 241 -27.52 50.50 7.46
CA LEU A 241 -26.13 50.07 7.45
C LEU A 241 -25.13 51.24 7.59
N SER A 242 -25.44 52.37 6.97
CA SER A 242 -24.60 53.58 7.03
C SER A 242 -24.83 54.39 8.30
N ASN A 243 -26.04 54.33 8.88
CA ASN A 243 -26.40 55.06 10.08
C ASN A 243 -27.17 54.15 11.07
N PRO A 244 -26.47 53.26 11.80
CA PRO A 244 -27.10 52.33 12.72
C PRO A 244 -27.78 53.04 13.90
N PRO A 245 -28.77 52.39 14.54
CA PRO A 245 -29.58 53.02 15.58
C PRO A 245 -28.81 53.32 16.87
N TRP A 246 -27.65 52.69 17.11
CA TRP A 246 -26.80 52.95 18.27
C TRP A 246 -25.84 54.13 18.08
N ASN A 247 -25.86 54.81 16.93
CA ASN A 247 -25.09 56.04 16.70
C ASN A 247 -25.88 57.30 17.06
N ASP A 248 -27.19 57.20 17.32
CA ASP A 248 -28.01 58.32 17.77
C ASP A 248 -27.91 58.43 19.30
N GLU A 249 -26.97 59.24 19.80
CA GLU A 249 -26.88 59.64 21.22
C GLU A 249 -27.81 60.80 21.56
#